data_AF-A0A8H6YQ05-F1
#
_entry.id   AF-A0A8H6YQ05-F1
#
_cell.length_a   1.000
_cell.length_b   1.000
_cell.length_c   1.000
_cell.angle_alpha   90.00
_cell.angle_beta   90.00
_cell.angle_gamma   90.00
#
_symmetry.space_group_name_H-M   'P 1'
#
loop_
_entity.id
_entity.type
_entity.pdbx_description
1 polymer ?
#
loop_
_entity_poly.entity_id
_entity_poly.type
_entity_poly.pdbx_seq_one_letter_code
_entity_poly.pdbx_strand_id
1 'polypeptide(L)'
;MESAFHNLFKACVLDKERSHEVLKAAWDTANIYCNRESEKVIGTFLKKYNIPCHKITIATKVHGLVTDSIALYSFQHPELKEQHDYVNQDGLSRAGIFNTVDASLKCLGIDYINLLQIHRFDPNTPIGGNHTCTSRSRLERC
;
A
#
# COMPACT_ATOMS: atom_id res chain seq x y z
N MET A 1 -4.99 31.93 -13.15
CA MET A 1 -5.26 30.54 -12.73
C MET A 1 -4.00 29.80 -12.27
N GLU A 2 -2.80 30.13 -12.79
CA GLU A 2 -1.52 29.53 -12.34
C GLU A 2 -1.06 29.89 -10.92
N SER A 3 -1.39 31.07 -10.38
CA SER A 3 -0.89 31.51 -9.06
C SER A 3 -1.53 30.81 -7.86
N ALA A 4 -2.75 30.27 -8.00
CA ALA A 4 -3.45 29.56 -6.93
C ALA A 4 -2.88 28.14 -6.72
N PHE A 5 -2.48 27.48 -7.81
CA PHE A 5 -1.89 26.13 -7.75
C PHE A 5 -0.50 26.15 -7.12
N HIS A 6 0.30 27.17 -7.41
CA HIS A 6 1.63 27.34 -6.83
C HIS A 6 1.60 27.60 -5.31
N ASN A 7 0.56 28.27 -4.81
CA ASN A 7 0.37 28.50 -3.37
C ASN A 7 -0.23 27.29 -2.64
N LEU A 8 -1.04 26.47 -3.30
CA LEU A 8 -1.60 25.26 -2.70
C LEU A 8 -0.52 24.23 -2.36
N PHE A 9 0.42 23.99 -3.27
CA PHE A 9 1.51 23.03 -3.02
C PHE A 9 2.44 23.49 -1.90
N LYS A 10 2.70 24.80 -1.78
CA LYS A 10 3.48 25.34 -0.64
C LYS A 10 2.81 25.11 0.71
N ALA A 11 1.47 25.09 0.77
CA ALA A 11 0.75 24.81 2.01
C ALA A 11 0.81 23.33 2.43
N CYS A 12 0.95 22.41 1.46
CA CYS A 12 1.01 20.97 1.70
C CYS A 12 2.43 20.42 1.91
N VAL A 13 3.47 21.21 1.65
CA VAL A 13 4.86 20.82 1.86
C VAL A 13 5.30 21.28 3.25
N LEU A 14 5.53 20.32 4.14
CA LEU A 14 6.11 20.58 5.45
C LEU A 14 7.56 21.07 5.29
N ASP A 15 8.01 21.92 6.22
CA ASP A 15 9.42 22.23 6.36
C ASP A 15 10.23 20.97 6.73
N LYS A 16 11.55 21.03 6.56
CA LYS A 16 12.43 19.85 6.70
C LYS A 16 12.38 19.30 8.12
N GLU A 17 12.40 20.17 9.12
CA GLU A 17 12.42 19.82 10.53
C GLU A 17 11.13 19.10 10.92
N ARG A 18 9.97 19.63 10.53
CA ARG A 18 8.68 18.96 10.74
C ARG A 18 8.56 17.65 9.95
N SER A 19 9.08 17.61 8.73
CA SER A 19 9.09 16.39 7.91
C SER A 19 9.89 15.27 8.57
N HIS A 20 11.03 15.59 9.21
CA HIS A 20 11.83 14.61 9.92
C HIS A 20 11.09 13.98 11.10
N GLU A 21 10.28 14.75 11.84
CA GLU A 21 9.47 14.19 12.92
C GLU A 21 8.41 13.21 12.40
N VAL A 22 7.77 13.52 11.28
CA VAL A 22 6.84 12.60 10.62
C VAL A 22 7.57 11.35 10.13
N LEU A 23 8.71 11.49 9.46
CA LEU A 23 9.48 10.36 8.94
C LEU A 23 10.09 9.47 10.03
N LYS A 24 10.26 9.97 11.26
CA LYS A 24 10.61 9.12 12.41
C LYS A 24 9.41 8.29 12.90
N ALA A 25 8.20 8.80 12.70
CA ALA A 25 6.98 8.25 13.28
C ALA A 25 6.15 7.41 12.31
N ALA A 26 6.15 7.71 11.01
CA ALA A 26 5.25 7.11 10.04
C ALA A 26 5.88 6.97 8.64
N TRP A 27 5.76 5.79 8.05
CA TRP A 27 6.17 5.50 6.67
C TRP A 27 4.99 5.04 5.83
N ASP A 28 4.93 5.58 4.62
CA ASP A 28 3.92 5.27 3.62
C ASP A 28 4.56 4.46 2.47
N THR A 29 3.93 3.36 2.10
CA THR A 29 4.30 2.54 0.94
C THR A 29 3.05 2.05 0.22
N ALA A 30 3.18 1.20 -0.79
CA ALA A 30 2.07 0.52 -1.44
C ALA A 30 2.55 -0.76 -2.11
N ASN A 31 1.63 -1.71 -2.29
CA ASN A 31 1.91 -2.96 -3.00
C ASN A 31 2.52 -2.74 -4.40
N ILE A 32 2.09 -1.71 -5.13
CA ILE A 32 2.59 -1.39 -6.48
C ILE A 32 3.85 -0.52 -6.51
N TYR A 33 4.32 0.01 -5.38
CA TYR A 33 5.54 0.83 -5.38
C TYR A 33 6.74 -0.04 -5.74
N CYS A 34 7.22 0.13 -6.98
CA CYS A 34 8.24 -0.71 -7.60
C CYS A 34 7.89 -2.22 -7.50
N ASN A 35 6.62 -2.59 -7.68
CA ASN A 35 6.15 -3.98 -7.56
C ASN A 35 6.60 -4.68 -6.26
N ARG A 36 6.30 -4.05 -5.12
CA ARG A 36 6.63 -4.48 -3.74
C ARG A 36 8.10 -4.36 -3.34
N GLU A 37 9.01 -3.95 -4.22
CA GLU A 37 10.40 -3.75 -3.80
C GLU A 37 10.55 -2.67 -2.74
N SER A 38 9.70 -1.63 -2.76
CA SER A 38 9.66 -0.63 -1.69
C SER A 38 9.38 -1.27 -0.32
N GLU A 39 8.41 -2.18 -0.24
CA GLU A 39 8.06 -2.90 1.00
C GLU A 39 9.23 -3.78 1.48
N LYS A 40 9.92 -4.48 0.55
CA LYS A 40 11.09 -5.30 0.89
C LYS A 40 12.25 -4.45 1.43
N VAL A 41 12.53 -3.31 0.79
CA VAL A 41 13.58 -2.37 1.25
C VAL A 41 13.25 -1.86 2.66
N ILE A 42 12.00 -1.47 2.91
CA ILE A 42 11.56 -1.06 4.26
C ILE A 42 11.74 -2.21 5.26
N GLY A 43 11.30 -3.43 4.92
CA GLY A 43 11.42 -4.58 5.80
C GLY A 43 12.87 -4.94 6.13
N THR A 44 13.76 -4.91 5.13
CA THR A 44 15.20 -5.11 5.36
C THR A 44 15.80 -4.01 6.24
N PHE A 45 15.37 -2.77 6.08
CA PHE A 45 15.79 -1.65 6.93
C PHE A 45 15.36 -1.85 8.39
N LEU A 46 14.10 -2.19 8.64
CA LEU A 46 13.58 -2.45 9.99
C LEU A 46 14.40 -3.53 10.70
N LYS A 47 14.69 -4.64 10.00
CA LYS A 47 15.51 -5.74 10.53
C LYS A 47 16.96 -5.33 10.77
N LYS A 48 17.58 -4.61 9.83
CA LYS A 48 18.98 -4.17 9.92
C LYS A 48 19.23 -3.26 11.12
N TYR A 49 18.30 -2.36 11.42
CA TYR A 49 18.42 -1.40 12.53
C TYR A 49 17.67 -1.83 13.79
N ASN A 50 17.11 -3.04 13.80
CA ASN A 50 16.34 -3.60 14.91
C ASN A 50 15.25 -2.64 15.43
N ILE A 51 14.56 -1.98 14.49
CA ILE A 51 13.51 -1.00 14.79
C ILE A 51 12.23 -1.79 15.12
N PRO A 52 11.71 -1.69 16.36
CA PRO A 52 10.50 -2.40 16.70
C PRO A 52 9.28 -1.78 16.01
N CYS A 53 8.44 -2.63 15.42
CA CYS A 53 7.28 -2.19 14.62
C CYS A 53 6.29 -1.31 15.41
N HIS A 54 6.16 -1.48 16.72
CA HIS A 54 5.27 -0.65 17.54
C HIS A 54 5.74 0.81 17.70
N LYS A 55 6.99 1.14 17.35
CA LYS A 55 7.51 2.51 17.40
C LYS A 55 7.27 3.30 16.12
N ILE A 56 6.79 2.64 15.06
CA ILE A 56 6.59 3.28 13.76
C ILE A 56 5.24 2.89 13.19
N THR A 57 4.56 3.87 12.59
CA THR A 57 3.32 3.64 11.86
C THR A 57 3.66 3.26 10.44
N ILE A 58 3.31 2.04 10.02
CA ILE A 58 3.48 1.60 8.64
C ILE A 58 2.11 1.61 7.96
N ALA A 59 2.00 2.44 6.93
CA ALA A 59 0.86 2.49 6.03
C ALA A 59 1.22 1.81 4.71
N THR A 60 0.37 0.91 4.23
CA THR A 60 0.45 0.36 2.87
C THR A 60 -0.90 0.44 2.19
N LYS A 61 -0.90 0.19 0.89
CA LYS A 61 -2.08 0.32 0.03
C LYS A 61 -2.32 -0.93 -0.77
N VAL A 62 -3.59 -1.18 -1.07
CA VAL A 62 -4.05 -2.26 -1.93
C VAL A 62 -4.90 -1.70 -3.07
N HIS A 63 -4.63 -2.17 -4.29
CA HIS A 63 -5.53 -2.09 -5.44
C HIS A 63 -4.89 -2.72 -6.69
N GLY A 64 -3.70 -2.25 -7.09
CA GLY A 64 -3.12 -2.64 -8.38
C GLY A 64 -2.42 -3.99 -8.31
N LEU A 65 -2.48 -4.76 -9.40
CA LEU A 65 -1.69 -5.99 -9.51
C LEU A 65 -0.19 -5.70 -9.47
N VAL A 66 0.55 -6.65 -8.94
CA VAL A 66 2.02 -6.65 -8.83
C VAL A 66 2.55 -7.70 -9.80
N THR A 67 3.48 -7.31 -10.65
CA THR A 67 4.12 -8.22 -11.60
C THR A 67 5.47 -8.71 -11.07
N ASP A 68 5.98 -9.80 -11.64
CA ASP A 68 7.29 -10.36 -11.26
C ASP A 68 8.50 -9.47 -11.62
N SER A 69 8.33 -8.57 -12.60
CA SER A 69 9.39 -7.64 -13.03
C SER A 69 9.12 -6.23 -12.51
N ILE A 70 10.12 -5.57 -11.93
CA ILE A 70 10.04 -4.16 -11.51
C ILE A 70 9.80 -3.22 -12.70
N ALA A 71 10.26 -3.61 -13.90
CA ALA A 71 10.13 -2.79 -15.11
C ALA A 71 8.72 -2.84 -15.72
N LEU A 72 7.88 -3.79 -15.30
CA LEU A 72 6.53 -3.94 -15.82
C LEU A 72 5.54 -3.30 -14.86
N TYR A 73 5.01 -2.14 -15.21
CA TYR A 73 3.95 -1.54 -14.43
C TYR A 73 2.59 -1.95 -14.98
N SER A 74 1.74 -2.46 -14.10
CA SER A 74 0.41 -2.95 -14.46
C SER A 74 -0.51 -1.91 -15.10
N PHE A 75 -0.29 -0.62 -14.84
CA PHE A 75 -1.06 0.44 -15.50
C PHE A 75 -0.71 0.60 -16.98
N GLN A 76 0.47 0.14 -17.42
CA GLN A 76 0.90 0.15 -18.82
C GLN A 76 0.47 -1.11 -19.57
N HIS A 77 0.10 -2.16 -18.82
CA HIS A 77 -0.19 -3.50 -19.32
C HIS A 77 -1.53 -4.02 -18.77
N PRO A 78 -2.66 -3.41 -19.15
CA PRO A 78 -3.98 -3.79 -18.65
C PRO A 78 -4.36 -5.24 -18.97
N GLU A 79 -3.82 -5.81 -20.04
CA GLU A 79 -4.01 -7.20 -20.48
C GLU A 79 -3.56 -8.22 -19.43
N LEU A 80 -2.63 -7.86 -18.54
CA LEU A 80 -2.14 -8.75 -17.50
C LEU A 80 -3.26 -9.15 -16.54
N LYS A 81 -4.27 -8.29 -16.33
CA LYS A 81 -5.39 -8.56 -15.42
C LYS A 81 -6.22 -9.78 -15.81
N GLU A 82 -6.25 -10.11 -17.09
CA GLU A 82 -7.01 -11.23 -17.63
C GLU A 82 -6.20 -12.53 -17.66
N GLN A 83 -4.89 -12.45 -17.44
CA GLN A 83 -4.05 -13.63 -17.35
C GLN A 83 -4.32 -14.39 -16.06
N HIS A 84 -4.32 -15.72 -16.18
CA HIS A 84 -4.59 -16.65 -15.09
C HIS A 84 -3.77 -16.35 -13.82
N ASP A 85 -2.51 -15.96 -13.97
CA ASP A 85 -1.60 -15.76 -12.85
C ASP A 85 -1.89 -14.47 -12.06
N TYR A 86 -2.59 -13.50 -12.66
CA TYR A 86 -2.85 -12.18 -12.07
C TYR A 86 -4.34 -11.90 -11.77
N VAL A 87 -5.26 -12.77 -12.19
CA VAL A 87 -6.72 -12.57 -12.05
C VAL A 87 -7.17 -12.32 -10.60
N ASN A 88 -6.46 -12.87 -9.61
CA ASN A 88 -6.74 -12.71 -8.18
C ASN A 88 -5.82 -11.71 -7.47
N GLN A 89 -5.15 -10.84 -8.23
CA GLN A 89 -4.17 -9.88 -7.71
C GLN A 89 -4.57 -8.41 -7.92
N ASP A 90 -5.57 -8.12 -8.76
CA ASP A 90 -6.04 -6.76 -9.06
C ASP A 90 -7.38 -6.43 -8.37
N GLY A 91 -7.63 -5.13 -8.18
CA GLY A 91 -8.88 -4.59 -7.69
C GLY A 91 -9.10 -4.78 -6.19
N LEU A 92 -10.35 -4.63 -5.78
CA LEU A 92 -10.78 -4.68 -4.37
C LEU A 92 -11.63 -5.90 -4.03
N SER A 93 -11.49 -6.97 -4.83
CA SER A 93 -12.08 -8.25 -4.49
C SER A 93 -11.56 -8.73 -3.12
N ARG A 94 -12.40 -9.47 -2.38
CA ARG A 94 -12.00 -10.02 -1.08
C ARG A 94 -10.69 -10.81 -1.17
N ALA A 95 -10.58 -11.70 -2.16
CA ALA A 95 -9.37 -12.49 -2.38
C ALA A 95 -8.15 -11.60 -2.68
N GLY A 96 -8.30 -10.61 -3.56
CA GLY A 96 -7.23 -9.66 -3.90
C GLY A 96 -6.71 -8.88 -2.70
N ILE A 97 -7.61 -8.42 -1.82
CA ILE A 97 -7.24 -7.73 -0.59
C ILE A 97 -6.43 -8.64 0.33
N PHE A 98 -6.91 -9.83 0.65
CA PHE A 98 -6.21 -10.76 1.54
C PHE A 98 -4.86 -11.19 0.97
N ASN A 99 -4.81 -11.57 -0.31
CA ASN A 99 -3.55 -11.95 -0.97
C ASN A 99 -2.53 -10.81 -0.93
N THR A 100 -2.97 -9.57 -1.16
CA THR A 100 -2.08 -8.41 -1.14
C THR A 100 -1.58 -8.11 0.26
N VAL A 101 -2.45 -8.15 1.27
CA VAL A 101 -2.08 -7.93 2.67
C VAL A 101 -1.08 -8.98 3.15
N ASP A 102 -1.34 -10.26 2.90
CA ASP A 102 -0.44 -11.35 3.28
C ASP A 102 0.94 -11.19 2.63
N ALA A 103 0.97 -10.80 1.35
CA ALA A 103 2.21 -10.51 0.64
C ALA A 103 2.94 -9.28 1.20
N SER A 104 2.22 -8.21 1.55
CA SER A 104 2.81 -7.00 2.15
C SER A 104 3.40 -7.28 3.54
N LEU A 105 2.67 -8.00 4.41
CA LEU A 105 3.17 -8.43 5.73
C LEU A 105 4.46 -9.26 5.58
N LYS A 106 4.49 -10.19 4.62
CA LYS A 106 5.68 -11.00 4.32
C LYS A 106 6.86 -10.17 3.82
N CYS A 107 6.63 -9.20 2.92
CA CYS A 107 7.68 -8.35 2.36
C CYS A 107 8.27 -7.40 3.40
N LEU A 108 7.40 -6.76 4.20
CA LEU A 108 7.80 -5.90 5.31
C LEU A 108 8.43 -6.72 6.46
N GLY A 109 8.05 -7.99 6.59
CA GLY A 109 8.49 -8.86 7.68
C GLY A 109 7.94 -8.42 9.03
N ILE A 110 6.66 -8.04 9.06
CA ILE A 110 5.93 -7.55 10.22
C ILE A 110 4.61 -8.33 10.38
N ASP A 111 4.03 -8.31 11.58
CA ASP A 111 2.84 -9.11 11.90
C ASP A 111 1.52 -8.37 11.71
N TYR A 112 1.56 -7.03 11.66
CA TYR A 112 0.38 -6.18 11.48
C TYR A 112 0.73 -4.93 10.67
N ILE A 113 -0.30 -4.33 10.04
CA ILE A 113 -0.23 -3.06 9.33
C ILE A 113 -1.05 -2.04 10.12
N ASN A 114 -0.49 -0.86 10.42
CA ASN A 114 -1.22 0.16 11.17
C ASN A 114 -2.37 0.78 10.37
N LEU A 115 -2.13 1.03 9.08
CA LEU A 115 -3.11 1.63 8.18
C LEU A 115 -3.07 0.94 6.82
N LEU A 116 -4.15 0.26 6.47
CA LEU A 116 -4.37 -0.26 5.12
C LEU A 116 -5.27 0.72 4.37
N GLN A 117 -4.76 1.29 3.28
CA GLN A 117 -5.53 2.22 2.45
C GLN A 117 -5.95 1.55 1.14
N ILE A 118 -7.13 1.92 0.67
CA ILE A 118 -7.57 1.62 -0.69
C ILE A 118 -6.82 2.56 -1.63
N HIS A 119 -5.96 2.03 -2.49
CA HIS A 119 -5.08 2.86 -3.32
C HIS A 119 -5.86 3.61 -4.42
N ARG A 120 -6.97 3.04 -4.88
CA ARG A 120 -7.86 3.62 -5.90
C ARG A 120 -9.27 3.08 -5.73
N PHE A 121 -10.24 3.88 -6.14
CA PHE A 121 -11.63 3.46 -6.27
C PHE A 121 -11.78 2.36 -7.34
N ASP A 122 -12.46 1.26 -7.01
CA ASP A 122 -12.78 0.18 -7.93
C ASP A 122 -14.30 0.14 -8.20
N PRO A 123 -14.75 0.51 -9.42
CA PRO A 123 -16.17 0.52 -9.75
C PRO A 123 -16.78 -0.89 -9.83
N ASN A 124 -15.97 -1.93 -10.01
CA ASN A 124 -16.43 -3.31 -10.13
C ASN A 124 -16.64 -3.97 -8.77
N THR A 125 -16.19 -3.32 -7.70
CA THR A 125 -16.31 -3.82 -6.33
C THR A 125 -17.45 -3.08 -5.61
N PRO A 126 -18.55 -3.76 -5.21
CA PRO A 126 -19.70 -3.11 -4.60
C PRO A 126 -19.36 -2.43 -3.27
N ILE A 127 -19.70 -1.14 -3.15
CA ILE A 127 -19.54 -0.37 -1.91
C ILE A 127 -20.78 -0.62 -1.05
N GLY A 128 -20.66 -1.46 -0.02
CA GLY A 128 -21.74 -1.68 0.95
C GLY A 128 -22.38 -3.07 0.92
N GLY A 129 -21.97 -3.98 0.04
CA GLY A 129 -22.29 -5.39 0.19
C GLY A 129 -21.51 -5.99 1.36
N ASN A 130 -22.09 -6.97 2.07
CA ASN A 130 -21.50 -7.69 3.22
C ASN A 130 -20.14 -8.40 2.94
N HIS A 131 -19.49 -8.12 1.81
CA HIS A 131 -18.31 -8.80 1.29
C HIS A 131 -17.08 -7.89 1.10
N THR A 132 -17.24 -6.56 1.05
CA THR A 132 -16.15 -5.64 0.69
C THR A 132 -15.49 -4.94 1.88
N CYS A 133 -16.17 -4.84 3.03
CA CYS A 133 -15.60 -4.22 4.23
C CYS A 133 -16.11 -4.84 5.55
N THR A 134 -16.41 -6.14 5.57
CA THR A 134 -16.76 -6.89 6.81
C THR A 134 -15.61 -7.78 7.29
N SER A 135 -14.44 -7.70 6.67
CA SER A 135 -13.21 -8.36 7.14
C SER A 135 -12.64 -7.75 8.42
N ARG A 136 -13.33 -6.78 9.07
CA ARG A 136 -13.01 -6.29 10.42
C ARG A 136 -12.60 -7.44 11.35
N SER A 137 -13.37 -8.53 11.34
CA SER A 137 -13.10 -9.65 12.24
C SER A 137 -11.74 -10.31 12.03
N ARG A 138 -11.14 -10.36 10.83
CA ARG A 138 -9.81 -11.00 10.63
C ARG A 138 -8.65 -10.00 10.70
N LEU A 139 -8.86 -8.73 10.31
CA LEU A 139 -7.83 -7.70 10.36
C LEU A 139 -7.67 -7.06 11.75
N GLU A 140 -8.68 -7.13 12.62
CA GLU A 140 -8.60 -6.65 14.02
C GLU A 140 -8.11 -7.72 15.02
N ARG A 141 -7.73 -8.93 14.55
CA ARG A 141 -7.34 -10.07 15.40
C ARG A 141 -5.83 -10.37 15.44
N CYS A 142 -4.98 -9.46 14.97
CA CYS A 142 -3.52 -9.52 15.14
C CYS A 142 -3.06 -8.34 16.00
#